data_AF-H1LKY7-F1
#
_entry.id   AF-H1LKY7-F1
#
_cell.length_a   1.000
_cell.length_b   1.000
_cell.length_c   1.000
_cell.angle_alpha   90.00
_cell.angle_beta   90.00
_cell.angle_gamma   90.00
#
_symmetry.space_group_name_H-M   'P 1'
#
loop_
_entity.id
_entity.type
_entity.pdbx_description
1 polymer ?
#
loop_
_entity_poly.entity_id
_entity_poly.type
_entity_poly.pdbx_seq_one_letter_code
_entity_poly.pdbx_strand_id
1 'polypeptide(L)'
;MFYDQRSNKFRILYFLIGGIIILGLGFSIWQTQQNQQALTKRFVNSNVPTLFVHGWSGSLRSEKEIVSSAEISGAATRRMIVRVHSNGRISVTGTIKPWMKNPIIMVRMDNNRAGEVQYTHWLTQVTKMLKHKYHVNQLNFVGHSMGAYAVIYYNLLNGNQKDLPRVNKLCVIAGPYDGIMNNHKSNQPTSGPLVQLWDDAAN
;
A
#
# COMPACT_ATOMS: atom_id res chain seq x y z
N MET A 1 -63.78 -27.35 25.46
CA MET A 1 -62.41 -26.86 25.66
C MET A 1 -61.73 -26.83 24.29
N PHE A 2 -61.85 -25.72 23.56
CA PHE A 2 -61.28 -25.60 22.21
C PHE A 2 -59.79 -25.29 22.34
N TYR A 3 -58.96 -26.30 22.09
CA TYR A 3 -57.52 -26.19 22.05
C TYR A 3 -57.13 -25.27 20.88
N ASP A 4 -56.54 -24.11 21.19
CA ASP A 4 -56.20 -23.07 20.21
C ASP A 4 -55.07 -23.52 19.27
N GLN A 5 -55.45 -24.19 18.19
CA GLN A 5 -54.53 -24.67 17.15
C GLN A 5 -53.76 -23.54 16.43
N ARG A 6 -54.18 -22.27 16.53
CA ARG A 6 -53.46 -21.16 15.90
C ARG A 6 -52.11 -20.91 16.57
N SER A 7 -52.06 -20.98 17.90
CA SER A 7 -50.84 -20.75 18.70
C SER A 7 -49.68 -21.70 18.31
N ASN A 8 -49.97 -23.00 18.12
CA ASN A 8 -48.94 -23.97 17.75
C ASN A 8 -48.42 -23.79 16.31
N LYS A 9 -49.27 -23.34 15.37
CA LYS A 9 -48.85 -23.05 13.98
C LYS A 9 -47.87 -21.88 13.93
N PHE A 10 -48.10 -20.82 14.72
CA PHE A 10 -47.16 -19.71 14.82
C PHE A 10 -45.83 -20.13 15.45
N ARG A 11 -45.84 -20.98 16.48
CA ARG A 11 -44.59 -21.53 17.08
C ARG A 11 -43.78 -22.33 16.07
N ILE A 12 -44.42 -23.23 15.33
CA ILE A 12 -43.76 -24.02 14.27
C ILE A 12 -43.19 -23.09 13.19
N LEU A 13 -43.95 -22.07 12.77
CA LEU A 13 -43.49 -21.07 11.80
C LEU A 13 -42.24 -20.33 12.29
N TYR A 14 -42.20 -19.88 13.56
CA TYR A 14 -41.01 -19.23 14.12
C TYR A 14 -39.80 -20.16 14.22
N PHE A 15 -39.99 -21.44 14.55
CA PHE A 15 -38.91 -22.43 14.53
C PHE A 15 -38.34 -22.64 13.12
N LEU A 16 -39.20 -22.73 12.11
CA LEU A 16 -38.77 -22.87 10.71
C LEU A 16 -38.01 -21.62 10.22
N ILE A 17 -38.51 -20.42 10.54
CA ILE A 17 -37.83 -19.16 10.20
C ILE A 17 -36.47 -19.07 10.89
N GLY A 18 -36.40 -19.40 12.19
CA GLY A 18 -35.14 -19.43 12.93
C GLY A 18 -34.13 -20.42 12.34
N GLY A 19 -34.59 -21.60 11.94
CA GLY A 19 -33.76 -22.60 11.26
C GLY A 19 -33.17 -22.09 9.93
N ILE A 20 -33.98 -21.41 9.11
CA ILE A 20 -33.51 -20.83 7.83
C ILE A 20 -32.47 -19.74 8.07
N ILE A 21 -32.65 -18.89 9.08
CA ILE A 21 -31.68 -17.84 9.44
C ILE A 21 -30.35 -18.46 9.88
N ILE A 22 -30.39 -19.49 10.74
CA ILE A 22 -29.18 -20.18 11.22
C ILE A 22 -28.45 -20.85 10.06
N LEU A 23 -29.17 -21.51 9.16
CA LEU A 23 -28.59 -22.13 7.96
C LEU A 23 -27.97 -21.09 7.03
N GLY A 24 -28.65 -19.94 6.83
CA GLY A 24 -28.12 -18.83 6.03
C GLY A 24 -26.85 -18.22 6.61
N LEU A 25 -26.81 -18.01 7.93
CA LEU A 25 -25.62 -17.53 8.64
C LEU A 25 -24.48 -18.56 8.58
N GLY A 26 -24.80 -19.84 8.82
CA GLY A 26 -23.84 -20.94 8.73
C GLY A 26 -23.22 -21.07 7.35
N PHE A 27 -24.05 -20.99 6.29
CA PHE A 27 -23.58 -21.01 4.90
C PHE A 27 -22.71 -19.79 4.58
N SER A 28 -23.08 -18.59 5.03
CA SER A 28 -22.29 -17.37 4.85
C SER A 28 -20.91 -17.47 5.52
N ILE A 29 -20.85 -18.01 6.74
CA ILE A 29 -19.60 -18.24 7.46
C ILE A 29 -18.73 -19.28 6.73
N TRP A 30 -19.33 -20.41 6.32
CA TRP A 30 -18.62 -21.46 5.57
C TRP A 30 -18.04 -20.93 4.25
N GLN A 31 -18.85 -20.19 3.47
CA GLN A 31 -18.40 -19.59 2.22
C GLN A 31 -17.25 -18.59 2.46
N THR A 32 -17.35 -17.77 3.51
CA THR A 32 -16.31 -16.82 3.88
C THR A 32 -15.01 -17.54 4.28
N GLN A 33 -15.12 -18.64 5.03
CA GLN A 33 -13.96 -19.46 5.40
C GLN A 33 -13.29 -20.08 4.18
N GLN A 34 -14.05 -20.65 3.24
CA GLN A 34 -13.52 -21.21 1.99
C GLN A 34 -12.77 -20.14 1.17
N ASN A 35 -13.37 -18.94 1.04
CA ASN A 35 -12.74 -17.82 0.34
C ASN A 35 -11.43 -17.38 1.03
N GLN A 36 -11.42 -17.29 2.37
CA GLN A 36 -10.19 -16.95 3.12
C GLN A 36 -9.12 -18.04 2.99
N GLN A 37 -9.49 -19.32 3.00
CA GLN A 37 -8.57 -20.45 2.81
C GLN A 37 -7.94 -20.44 1.40
N ALA A 38 -8.74 -20.14 0.38
CA ALA A 38 -8.24 -19.98 -0.99
C ALA A 38 -7.23 -18.82 -1.09
N LEU A 39 -7.52 -17.69 -0.45
CA LEU A 39 -6.59 -16.55 -0.40
C LEU A 39 -5.31 -16.88 0.35
N THR A 40 -5.35 -17.56 1.50
CA THR A 40 -4.14 -17.94 2.26
C THR A 40 -3.29 -18.98 1.54
N LYS A 41 -3.91 -19.81 0.69
CA LYS A 41 -3.16 -20.75 -0.15
C LYS A 41 -2.42 -20.04 -1.27
N ARG A 42 -2.96 -18.91 -1.76
CA ARG A 42 -2.40 -18.14 -2.88
C ARG A 42 -1.43 -17.04 -2.44
N PHE A 43 -1.67 -16.40 -1.30
CA PHE A 43 -0.92 -15.25 -0.81
C PHE A 43 -0.50 -15.41 0.66
N VAL A 44 0.70 -14.94 0.97
CA VAL A 44 1.20 -14.87 2.35
C VAL A 44 0.51 -13.70 3.06
N ASN A 45 -0.18 -13.98 4.16
CA ASN A 45 -0.71 -12.95 5.03
C ASN A 45 0.38 -12.41 5.94
N SER A 46 0.60 -11.10 5.89
CA SER A 46 1.54 -10.40 6.75
C SER A 46 0.93 -9.08 7.23
N ASN A 47 1.33 -8.59 8.39
CA ASN A 47 1.01 -7.24 8.84
C ASN A 47 2.06 -6.20 8.40
N VAL A 48 3.06 -6.62 7.64
CA VAL A 48 4.11 -5.75 7.09
C VAL A 48 3.51 -4.90 5.96
N PRO A 49 3.42 -3.56 6.12
CA PRO A 49 2.89 -2.69 5.08
C PRO A 49 3.81 -2.62 3.87
N THR A 50 3.20 -2.39 2.69
CA THR A 50 3.91 -2.11 1.45
C THR A 50 3.73 -0.65 1.06
N LEU A 51 4.82 0.11 1.00
CA LEU A 51 4.84 1.51 0.60
C LEU A 51 5.03 1.62 -0.92
N PHE A 52 4.14 2.35 -1.59
CA PHE A 52 4.26 2.70 -3.01
C PHE A 52 4.83 4.10 -3.16
N VAL A 53 5.84 4.25 -4.02
CA VAL A 53 6.55 5.50 -4.28
C VAL A 53 6.63 5.77 -5.78
N HIS A 54 5.97 6.83 -6.23
CA HIS A 54 5.89 7.21 -7.64
C HIS A 54 7.20 7.79 -8.16
N GLY A 55 7.29 7.91 -9.48
CA GLY A 55 8.43 8.53 -10.17
C GLY A 55 8.31 10.04 -10.33
N TRP A 56 9.27 10.59 -11.07
CA TRP A 56 9.29 11.99 -11.52
C TRP A 56 7.98 12.40 -12.19
N SER A 57 7.44 13.55 -11.82
CA SER A 57 6.14 14.06 -12.33
C SER A 57 4.96 13.11 -12.08
N GLY A 58 5.15 12.07 -11.25
CA GLY A 58 4.14 11.07 -10.90
C GLY A 58 3.18 11.55 -9.82
N SER A 59 2.19 10.71 -9.52
CA SER A 59 1.25 10.90 -8.42
C SER A 59 0.63 9.55 -8.04
N LEU A 60 -0.34 9.54 -7.12
CA LEU A 60 -1.15 8.36 -6.79
C LEU A 60 -1.79 7.69 -8.02
N ARG A 61 -2.01 8.44 -9.11
CA ARG A 61 -2.53 7.89 -10.38
C ARG A 61 -1.54 6.89 -11.01
N SER A 62 -0.24 7.13 -10.88
CA SER A 62 0.82 6.30 -11.45
C SER A 62 0.82 4.87 -10.87
N GLU A 63 0.31 4.71 -9.66
CA GLU A 63 0.32 3.44 -8.93
C GLU A 63 -1.06 2.78 -8.87
N LYS A 64 -2.11 3.50 -9.32
CA LYS A 64 -3.51 3.12 -9.14
C LYS A 64 -3.80 1.71 -9.65
N GLU A 65 -3.38 1.40 -10.88
CA GLU A 65 -3.71 0.11 -11.51
C GLU A 65 -3.05 -1.07 -10.80
N ILE A 66 -1.80 -0.93 -10.35
CA ILE A 66 -1.10 -1.98 -9.60
C ILE A 66 -1.76 -2.18 -8.22
N VAL A 67 -2.09 -1.09 -7.53
CA VAL A 67 -2.79 -1.14 -6.24
C VAL A 67 -4.18 -1.76 -6.40
N SER A 68 -4.96 -1.33 -7.40
CA SER A 68 -6.29 -1.88 -7.67
C SER A 68 -6.24 -3.36 -8.06
N SER A 69 -5.24 -3.80 -8.81
CA SER A 69 -5.06 -5.22 -9.13
C SER A 69 -4.76 -6.06 -7.87
N ALA A 70 -3.97 -5.52 -6.94
CA ALA A 70 -3.70 -6.16 -5.65
C ALA A 70 -4.97 -6.22 -4.77
N GLU A 71 -5.83 -5.21 -4.83
CA GLU A 71 -7.12 -5.17 -4.13
C GLU A 71 -8.11 -6.18 -4.73
N ILE A 72 -8.28 -6.18 -6.06
CA ILE A 72 -9.22 -7.07 -6.78
C ILE A 72 -8.85 -8.54 -6.58
N SER A 73 -7.55 -8.87 -6.59
CA SER A 73 -7.08 -10.24 -6.35
C SER A 73 -7.18 -10.68 -4.88
N GLY A 74 -7.48 -9.76 -3.95
CA GLY A 74 -7.47 -10.02 -2.52
C GLY A 74 -6.07 -10.15 -1.90
N ALA A 75 -5.02 -9.82 -2.66
CA ALA A 75 -3.64 -9.92 -2.20
C ALA A 75 -3.28 -8.87 -1.13
N ALA A 76 -3.86 -7.67 -1.24
CA ALA A 76 -3.57 -6.54 -0.37
C ALA A 76 -4.73 -5.54 -0.34
N THR A 77 -4.71 -4.58 0.59
CA THR A 77 -5.74 -3.54 0.67
C THR A 77 -5.11 -2.18 0.92
N ARG A 78 -5.53 -1.13 0.19
CA ARG A 78 -5.12 0.25 0.51
C ARG A 78 -5.71 0.69 1.84
N ARG A 79 -4.84 1.15 2.74
CA ARG A 79 -5.22 1.55 4.10
C ARG A 79 -4.81 2.97 4.46
N MET A 80 -3.79 3.49 3.80
CA MET A 80 -3.22 4.79 4.12
C MET A 80 -2.69 5.51 2.88
N ILE A 81 -2.88 6.82 2.85
CA ILE A 81 -2.19 7.73 1.95
C ILE A 81 -1.36 8.68 2.81
N VAL A 82 -0.07 8.75 2.54
CA VAL A 82 0.84 9.70 3.17
C VAL A 82 1.21 10.75 2.14
N ARG A 83 0.81 11.99 2.38
CA ARG A 83 1.11 13.13 1.52
C ARG A 83 2.26 13.93 2.14
N VAL A 84 3.32 14.11 1.36
CA VAL A 84 4.43 15.00 1.69
C VAL A 84 4.25 16.28 0.89
N HIS A 85 4.00 17.38 1.59
CA HIS A 85 3.86 18.71 0.99
C HIS A 85 5.22 19.21 0.47
N SER A 86 5.21 20.17 -0.46
CA SER A 86 6.44 20.71 -1.06
C SER A 86 7.42 21.32 -0.04
N ASN A 87 6.93 21.73 1.14
CA ASN A 87 7.73 22.22 2.27
C ASN A 87 8.16 21.11 3.26
N GLY A 88 7.94 19.84 2.92
CA GLY A 88 8.30 18.68 3.76
C GLY A 88 7.29 18.33 4.86
N ARG A 89 6.20 19.10 5.05
CA ARG A 89 5.15 18.72 6.01
C ARG A 89 4.46 17.44 5.58
N ILE A 90 4.12 16.58 6.54
CA ILE A 90 3.44 15.30 6.28
C ILE A 90 1.98 15.38 6.73
N SER A 91 1.05 15.01 5.86
CA SER A 91 -0.35 14.76 6.18
C SER A 91 -0.71 13.31 5.86
N VAL A 92 -1.63 12.74 6.65
CA VAL A 92 -1.99 11.31 6.56
C VAL A 92 -3.50 11.17 6.48
N THR A 93 -3.96 10.39 5.51
CA THR A 93 -5.35 9.94 5.40
C THR A 93 -5.38 8.42 5.59
N GLY A 94 -6.27 7.94 6.47
CA GLY A 94 -6.36 6.52 6.82
C GLY A 94 -5.45 6.11 7.98
N THR A 95 -5.24 4.80 8.15
CA THR A 95 -4.53 4.25 9.32
C THR A 95 -3.96 2.87 9.03
N ILE A 96 -2.92 2.46 9.74
CA ILE A 96 -2.39 1.10 9.78
C ILE A 96 -2.56 0.56 11.19
N LYS A 97 -2.96 -0.72 11.29
CA LYS A 97 -3.11 -1.43 12.57
C LYS A 97 -2.50 -2.82 12.48
N PRO A 98 -1.99 -3.39 13.60
CA PRO A 98 -1.27 -4.67 13.60
C PRO A 98 -2.04 -5.88 13.06
N TRP A 99 -3.38 -5.84 13.08
CA TRP A 99 -4.25 -6.91 12.58
C TRP A 99 -4.61 -6.78 11.09
N MET A 100 -4.24 -5.68 10.44
CA MET A 100 -4.52 -5.49 9.02
C MET A 100 -3.60 -6.37 8.17
N LYS A 101 -4.19 -7.17 7.29
CA LYS A 101 -3.48 -8.05 6.36
C LYS A 101 -3.01 -7.26 5.14
N ASN A 102 -1.74 -7.42 4.79
CA ASN A 102 -1.05 -6.86 3.63
C ASN A 102 -1.46 -5.40 3.34
N PRO A 103 -1.26 -4.47 4.29
CA PRO A 103 -1.70 -3.10 4.11
C PRO A 103 -0.85 -2.34 3.08
N ILE A 104 -1.51 -1.66 2.14
CA ILE A 104 -0.85 -0.75 1.20
C ILE A 104 -0.88 0.67 1.75
N ILE A 105 0.30 1.32 1.71
CA ILE A 105 0.51 2.74 1.99
C ILE A 105 0.94 3.40 0.68
N MET A 106 0.20 4.39 0.19
CA MET A 106 0.59 5.15 -0.99
C MET A 106 1.23 6.47 -0.58
N VAL A 107 2.44 6.75 -1.08
CA VAL A 107 3.16 7.99 -0.78
C VAL A 107 2.97 8.97 -1.93
N ARG A 108 2.45 10.16 -1.63
CA ARG A 108 2.30 11.26 -2.58
C ARG A 108 3.27 12.37 -2.24
N MET A 109 4.22 12.65 -3.13
CA MET A 109 5.07 13.83 -3.04
C MET A 109 4.42 14.97 -3.83
N ASP A 110 4.09 16.09 -3.19
CA ASP A 110 3.48 17.24 -3.88
C ASP A 110 4.49 17.92 -4.81
N ASN A 111 5.72 18.13 -4.35
CA ASN A 111 6.82 18.46 -5.26
C ASN A 111 7.35 17.16 -5.87
N ASN A 112 6.61 16.65 -6.86
CA ASN A 112 6.95 15.43 -7.57
C ASN A 112 8.14 15.58 -8.55
N ARG A 113 8.82 16.72 -8.51
CA ARG A 113 10.00 17.06 -9.31
C ARG A 113 11.22 17.40 -8.44
N ALA A 114 11.22 16.95 -7.19
CA ALA A 114 12.29 17.27 -6.25
C ALA A 114 13.56 16.40 -6.42
N GLY A 115 13.46 15.28 -7.12
CA GLY A 115 14.58 14.35 -7.30
C GLY A 115 14.69 13.25 -6.25
N GLU A 116 15.51 12.26 -6.55
CA GLU A 116 15.79 11.07 -5.74
C GLU A 116 16.37 11.38 -4.37
N VAL A 117 17.27 12.36 -4.25
CA VAL A 117 17.85 12.76 -2.97
C VAL A 117 16.76 13.31 -2.04
N GLN A 118 15.93 14.22 -2.54
CA GLN A 118 14.86 14.81 -1.74
C GLN A 118 13.74 13.80 -1.45
N TYR A 119 13.41 12.92 -2.40
CA TYR A 119 12.49 11.81 -2.17
C TYR A 119 13.00 10.89 -1.07
N THR A 120 14.30 10.56 -1.08
CA THR A 120 14.94 9.73 -0.05
C THR A 120 14.83 10.38 1.33
N HIS A 121 15.10 11.68 1.42
CA HIS A 121 14.94 12.43 2.66
C HIS A 121 13.48 12.37 3.17
N TRP A 122 12.50 12.63 2.29
CA TRP A 122 11.09 12.55 2.66
C TRP A 122 10.64 11.15 3.04
N LEU A 123 11.11 10.11 2.34
CA LEU A 123 10.86 8.72 2.70
C LEU A 123 11.41 8.39 4.09
N THR A 124 12.56 8.96 4.46
CA THR A 124 13.12 8.83 5.81
C THR A 124 12.18 9.42 6.87
N GLN A 125 11.63 10.61 6.62
CA GLN A 125 10.66 11.23 7.54
C GLN A 125 9.34 10.43 7.61
N VAL A 126 8.84 9.95 6.47
CA VAL A 126 7.62 9.13 6.40
C VAL A 126 7.80 7.83 7.18
N THR A 127 8.89 7.10 6.96
CA THR A 127 9.15 5.82 7.61
C THR A 127 9.41 5.97 9.11
N LYS A 128 10.09 7.04 9.53
CA LYS A 128 10.23 7.42 10.95
C LYS A 128 8.88 7.66 11.60
N MET A 129 8.01 8.43 10.95
CA MET A 129 6.64 8.66 11.42
C MET A 129 5.86 7.35 11.51
N LEU A 130 5.95 6.46 10.51
CA LEU A 130 5.29 5.16 10.54
C LEU A 130 5.76 4.28 11.70
N LYS A 131 7.07 4.29 12.00
CA LYS A 131 7.62 3.56 13.15
C LYS A 131 7.07 4.10 14.47
N HIS A 132 7.19 5.40 14.71
CA HIS A 132 6.86 5.98 16.00
C HIS A 132 5.35 6.07 16.26
N LYS A 133 4.56 6.43 15.24
CA LYS A 133 3.11 6.68 15.40
C LYS A 133 2.24 5.45 15.14
N TYR A 134 2.69 4.56 14.25
CA TYR A 134 1.91 3.39 13.82
C TYR A 134 2.57 2.05 14.18
N HIS A 135 3.69 2.08 14.90
CA HIS A 135 4.44 0.89 15.34
C HIS A 135 4.83 -0.04 14.19
N VAL A 136 5.08 0.52 13.01
CA VAL A 136 5.56 -0.21 11.84
C VAL A 136 7.04 -0.54 12.05
N ASN A 137 7.35 -1.80 12.37
CA ASN A 137 8.72 -2.24 12.64
C ASN A 137 9.42 -2.81 11.40
N GLN A 138 8.65 -3.27 10.42
CA GLN A 138 9.12 -3.78 9.14
C GLN A 138 8.22 -3.23 8.04
N LEU A 139 8.76 -3.06 6.83
CA LEU A 139 7.97 -2.66 5.66
C LEU A 139 8.53 -3.25 4.37
N ASN A 140 7.72 -3.25 3.32
CA ASN A 140 8.14 -3.49 1.96
C ASN A 140 8.05 -2.18 1.16
N PHE A 141 8.80 -2.07 0.08
CA PHE A 141 8.66 -0.98 -0.87
C PHE A 141 8.34 -1.48 -2.28
N VAL A 142 7.54 -0.68 -2.99
CA VAL A 142 7.42 -0.68 -4.45
C VAL A 142 7.78 0.73 -4.91
N GLY A 143 8.89 0.86 -5.64
CA GLY A 143 9.32 2.14 -6.22
C GLY A 143 9.28 2.09 -7.74
N HIS A 144 8.78 3.15 -8.38
CA HIS A 144 8.78 3.30 -9.83
C HIS A 144 9.68 4.47 -10.27
N SER A 145 10.56 4.25 -11.24
CA SER A 145 11.47 5.25 -11.80
C SER A 145 12.24 6.00 -10.70
N MET A 146 12.06 7.32 -10.59
CA MET A 146 12.67 8.12 -9.51
C MET A 146 12.37 7.57 -8.10
N GLY A 147 11.17 7.03 -7.88
CA GLY A 147 10.81 6.37 -6.62
C GLY A 147 11.56 5.07 -6.39
N ALA A 148 11.91 4.34 -7.45
CA ALA A 148 12.75 3.14 -7.37
C ALA A 148 14.16 3.49 -6.90
N TYR A 149 14.74 4.56 -7.45
CA TYR A 149 16.03 5.08 -7.01
C TYR A 149 15.95 5.49 -5.53
N ALA A 150 14.97 6.33 -5.17
CA ALA A 150 14.84 6.86 -3.82
C ALA A 150 14.69 5.76 -2.75
N VAL A 151 14.01 4.66 -3.08
CA VAL A 151 13.86 3.51 -2.17
C VAL A 151 15.18 2.77 -1.96
N ILE A 152 15.98 2.57 -3.02
CA ILE A 152 17.31 1.97 -2.90
C ILE A 152 18.22 2.89 -2.08
N TYR A 153 18.22 4.19 -2.37
CA TYR A 153 19.06 5.14 -1.66
C TYR A 153 18.65 5.29 -0.19
N TYR A 154 17.36 5.27 0.10
CA TYR A 154 16.84 5.16 1.47
C TYR A 154 17.42 3.93 2.17
N ASN A 155 17.41 2.76 1.54
CA ASN A 155 17.89 1.53 2.17
C ASN A 155 19.42 1.56 2.41
N LEU A 156 20.18 2.19 1.50
CA LEU A 156 21.63 2.39 1.66
C LEU A 156 21.95 3.23 2.90
N LEU A 157 21.22 4.34 3.09
CA LEU A 157 21.47 5.27 4.19
C LEU A 157 20.91 4.77 5.54
N ASN A 158 19.81 4.03 5.50
CA ASN A 158 18.97 3.81 6.67
C ASN A 158 18.77 2.33 7.05
N GLY A 159 19.24 1.37 6.24
CA GLY A 159 18.91 -0.06 6.40
C GLY A 159 19.25 -0.67 7.77
N ASN A 160 20.21 -0.09 8.49
CA ASN A 160 20.67 -0.52 9.82
C ASN A 160 20.24 0.40 10.97
N GLN A 161 19.43 1.44 10.71
CA GLN A 161 19.01 2.39 11.73
C GLN A 161 17.87 1.84 12.59
N LYS A 162 18.10 1.73 13.90
CA LYS A 162 17.13 1.12 14.84
C LYS A 162 15.86 1.95 15.04
N ASP A 163 15.89 3.26 14.79
CA ASP A 163 14.74 4.16 14.88
C ASP A 163 13.86 4.14 13.62
N LEU A 164 14.25 3.39 12.58
CA LEU A 164 13.50 3.23 11.34
C LEU A 164 13.00 1.78 11.15
N PRO A 165 11.90 1.54 10.41
CA PRO A 165 11.43 0.20 10.10
C PRO A 165 12.46 -0.54 9.25
N ARG A 166 12.69 -1.83 9.54
CA ARG A 166 13.57 -2.66 8.70
C ARG A 166 12.88 -2.96 7.37
N VAL A 167 13.60 -2.76 6.28
CA VAL A 167 13.11 -3.14 4.95
C VAL A 167 13.14 -4.66 4.81
N ASN A 168 12.01 -5.25 4.45
CA ASN A 168 11.84 -6.70 4.28
C ASN A 168 11.91 -7.12 2.80
N LYS A 169 11.22 -6.39 1.92
CA LYS A 169 11.25 -6.63 0.46
C LYS A 169 11.29 -5.31 -0.30
N LEU A 170 11.98 -5.33 -1.44
CA LEU A 170 12.08 -4.24 -2.38
C LEU A 170 11.62 -4.72 -3.76
N CYS A 171 10.67 -4.00 -4.36
CA CYS A 171 10.31 -4.14 -5.76
C CYS A 171 10.60 -2.80 -6.43
N VAL A 172 11.47 -2.81 -7.43
CA VAL A 172 11.93 -1.62 -8.12
C VAL A 172 11.63 -1.74 -9.61
N ILE A 173 10.96 -0.74 -10.16
CA ILE A 173 10.44 -0.78 -11.54
C ILE A 173 11.04 0.40 -12.30
N ALA A 174 11.82 0.11 -13.35
CA ALA A 174 12.41 1.12 -14.25
C ALA A 174 13.27 2.19 -13.53
N GLY A 175 14.04 1.79 -12.52
CA GLY A 175 14.93 2.70 -11.79
C GLY A 175 16.13 3.15 -12.63
N PRO A 176 16.39 4.46 -12.79
CA PRO A 176 17.50 4.98 -13.59
C PRO A 176 18.78 5.08 -12.74
N TYR A 177 19.32 3.94 -12.31
CA TYR A 177 20.44 3.90 -11.35
C TYR A 177 21.72 4.51 -11.89
N ASP A 178 21.88 4.47 -13.20
CA ASP A 178 23.06 4.94 -13.93
C ASP A 178 22.69 6.15 -14.82
N GLY A 179 21.72 6.95 -14.39
CA GLY A 179 21.24 8.11 -15.15
C GLY A 179 20.12 7.80 -16.13
N ILE A 180 19.72 8.83 -16.88
CA ILE A 180 18.56 8.85 -17.78
C ILE A 180 19.03 9.34 -19.15
N MET A 181 18.79 8.56 -20.20
CA MET A 181 19.04 9.05 -21.56
C MET A 181 18.22 10.32 -21.86
N ASN A 182 18.91 11.33 -22.34
CA ASN A 182 18.36 12.60 -22.73
C ASN A 182 17.78 12.51 -24.15
N ASN A 183 16.51 12.10 -24.22
CA ASN A 183 15.75 12.04 -25.48
C ASN A 183 15.07 13.39 -25.84
N HIS A 184 15.62 14.52 -25.37
CA HIS A 184 15.09 15.89 -25.56
C HIS A 184 13.58 16.02 -25.31
N LYS A 185 13.06 15.34 -24.28
CA LYS A 185 11.64 15.38 -23.93
C LYS A 185 11.30 16.70 -23.25
N SER A 186 10.15 17.29 -23.61
CA SER A 186 9.70 18.60 -23.09
C SER A 186 9.48 18.66 -21.57
N ASN A 187 9.41 17.51 -20.88
CA ASN A 187 9.20 17.43 -19.44
C ASN A 187 10.48 17.25 -18.62
N GLN A 188 11.65 17.31 -19.26
CA GLN A 188 12.96 17.25 -18.60
C GLN A 188 13.27 18.55 -17.83
N PRO A 189 13.99 18.45 -16.70
CA PRO A 189 14.54 19.64 -16.06
C PRO A 189 15.60 20.27 -16.95
N THR A 190 15.54 21.59 -17.14
CA THR A 190 16.53 22.37 -17.91
C THR A 190 17.48 23.16 -17.00
N SER A 191 17.26 23.12 -15.69
CA SER A 191 18.13 23.74 -14.68
C SER A 191 18.04 22.99 -13.34
N GLY A 192 19.00 23.24 -12.46
CA GLY A 192 19.08 22.60 -11.13
C GLY A 192 19.87 21.29 -11.12
N PRO A 193 20.01 20.66 -9.94
CA PRO A 193 20.88 19.49 -9.75
C PRO A 193 20.48 18.28 -10.58
N LEU A 194 19.22 18.23 -11.00
CA LEU A 194 18.65 17.11 -11.74
C LEU A 194 19.07 17.06 -13.20
N VAL A 195 19.49 18.18 -13.80
CA VAL A 195 20.00 18.18 -15.19
C VAL A 195 21.15 17.20 -15.35
N GLN A 196 21.97 17.01 -14.31
CA GLN A 196 23.11 16.10 -14.32
C GLN A 196 22.73 14.62 -14.43
N LEU A 197 21.46 14.27 -14.19
CA LEU A 197 20.98 12.90 -14.35
C LEU A 197 20.52 12.60 -15.78
N TRP A 198 20.38 13.61 -16.64
CA TRP A 198 19.99 13.45 -18.04
C TRP A 198 21.22 13.65 -18.95
N ASP A 199 21.72 12.56 -19.54
CA ASP A 199 22.88 12.57 -20.45
C ASP A 199 22.46 12.14 -21.86
N ASP A 200 23.01 12.79 -22.89
CA ASP A 200 22.78 12.46 -24.31
C ASP A 200 23.53 11.18 -24.73
N ALA A 201 24.48 10.71 -23.91
CA ALA A 201 25.13 9.42 -24.11
C ALA A 201 24.24 8.25 -23.65
N ALA A 202 24.23 7.17 -24.43
CA ALA A 202 23.72 5.89 -23.96
C ALA A 202 24.73 5.28 -22.98
N ASN A 203 24.21 4.69 -21.89
CA ASN A 203 25.00 3.93 -20.93
C ASN A 203 25.64 2.70 -21.55
#